data_AF-A0A553RGV9-F1
#
_entry.id   AF-A0A553RGV9-F1
#
_cell.length_a   1.000
_cell.length_b   1.000
_cell.length_c   1.000
_cell.angle_alpha   90.00
_cell.angle_beta   90.00
_cell.angle_gamma   90.00
#
_symmetry.space_group_name_H-M   'P 1'
#
loop_
_entity.id
_entity.type
_entity.pdbx_description
1 polymer ?
#
loop_
_entity_poly.entity_id
_entity_poly.type
_entity_poly.pdbx_seq_one_letter_code
_entity_poly.pdbx_strand_id
1 'polypeptide(L)'
;MYKNSYSQATFGLEAKQIHKAKGKSCGYYMRIVFFFSSLIQSLIIASLVLFLVYGQPEKTAEEKRVEELELAFNKLSTDNTKLRKDKADLSGALKAKSGEKDAADKEIAKLKNDLNTTNTNSKNVQKSLSLCEANNKLKLQSTRNPVSCPPSNPNQSGEIKTLNTLLEQQKALYGILKSNFSQTVEYLKADLDNAVKEKNEQRTLVIQLRQENEDFKSQLDVYTRKCKEDFANSLQGIQTVTTAFLTKIDNFFTNSVTFHLTCPKQQDQMDRIRSNCSSLSRQVEDKFQTYLDNVGAKVSNIQKQSSWLEVQNVRLTSELDKCNTDLQKESSEGSKKIQDAQQIYDRRLEQLLKEQTQLRDAKDLLDAQLSVKDATIISMQNGCMQQPKPAGLQPPATGRGP
;
A
#
# COMPACT_ATOMS: atom_id res chain seq x y z
N MET A 1 -82.33 9.19 -87.68
CA MET A 1 -83.07 8.75 -88.88
C MET A 1 -82.25 7.69 -89.60
N TYR A 2 -82.84 6.51 -89.77
CA TYR A 2 -82.31 5.32 -90.43
C TYR A 2 -82.10 5.51 -91.94
N LYS A 3 -81.12 4.77 -92.50
CA LYS A 3 -81.21 3.91 -93.71
C LYS A 3 -79.86 3.17 -93.87
N ASN A 4 -79.80 1.83 -93.67
CA ASN A 4 -79.97 0.75 -94.67
C ASN A 4 -78.86 0.78 -95.76
N SER A 5 -78.24 -0.30 -96.25
CA SER A 5 -78.57 -1.73 -96.25
C SER A 5 -77.48 -2.56 -96.98
N TYR A 6 -77.26 -3.80 -96.51
CA TYR A 6 -76.97 -5.05 -97.25
C TYR A 6 -75.57 -5.42 -97.81
N SER A 7 -75.02 -6.46 -97.15
CA SER A 7 -74.39 -7.71 -97.62
C SER A 7 -74.06 -7.94 -99.10
N GLN A 8 -72.84 -8.43 -99.33
CA GLN A 8 -72.55 -9.42 -100.37
C GLN A 8 -71.70 -10.54 -99.77
N ALA A 9 -72.20 -11.76 -99.87
CA ALA A 9 -71.49 -13.00 -99.58
C ALA A 9 -71.10 -13.65 -100.91
N THR A 10 -69.87 -14.15 -101.01
CA THR A 10 -69.45 -15.09 -102.05
C THR A 10 -68.73 -16.28 -101.41
N PHE A 11 -69.37 -17.42 -101.61
CA PHE A 11 -68.93 -18.79 -101.37
C PHE A 11 -67.59 -19.14 -102.04
N GLY A 12 -66.86 -20.13 -101.50
CA GLY A 12 -66.12 -21.07 -102.35
C GLY A 12 -64.81 -21.66 -101.81
N LEU A 13 -64.94 -22.77 -101.06
CA LEU A 13 -64.16 -24.02 -101.11
C LEU A 13 -62.63 -24.07 -100.84
N GLU A 14 -62.36 -24.95 -99.87
CA GLU A 14 -61.14 -25.55 -99.35
C GLU A 14 -59.96 -25.81 -100.31
N ALA A 15 -58.75 -25.56 -99.78
CA ALA A 15 -57.60 -26.44 -99.97
C ALA A 15 -56.83 -26.57 -98.64
N LYS A 16 -57.00 -27.71 -97.98
CA LYS A 16 -56.16 -28.17 -96.87
C LYS A 16 -54.76 -28.41 -97.42
N GLN A 17 -53.71 -27.81 -96.84
CA GLN A 17 -52.47 -28.50 -96.43
C GLN A 17 -51.32 -27.57 -95.95
N ILE A 18 -50.70 -28.04 -94.86
CA ILE A 18 -49.31 -27.86 -94.41
C ILE A 18 -48.99 -26.65 -93.50
N HIS A 19 -48.78 -27.00 -92.23
CA HIS A 19 -48.09 -26.23 -91.19
C HIS A 19 -46.77 -25.61 -91.70
N LYS A 20 -46.62 -24.28 -91.55
CA LYS A 20 -45.32 -23.61 -91.52
C LYS A 20 -45.22 -22.74 -90.28
N ALA A 21 -44.22 -23.01 -89.44
CA ALA A 21 -43.90 -22.23 -88.25
C ALA A 21 -43.53 -20.79 -88.65
N LYS A 22 -44.23 -19.81 -88.06
CA LYS A 22 -43.86 -18.39 -88.15
C LYS A 22 -42.51 -18.21 -87.46
N GLY A 23 -41.44 -18.17 -88.24
CA GLY A 23 -40.09 -17.87 -87.75
C GLY A 23 -40.07 -16.52 -87.05
N LYS A 24 -39.61 -16.50 -85.79
CA LYS A 24 -39.38 -15.26 -85.05
C LYS A 24 -38.28 -14.48 -85.77
N SER A 25 -38.59 -13.26 -86.19
CA SER A 25 -37.66 -12.37 -86.92
C SER A 25 -36.35 -12.19 -86.16
N CYS A 26 -35.22 -12.19 -86.86
CA CYS A 26 -33.86 -11.97 -86.33
C CYS A 26 -33.76 -10.77 -85.36
N GLY A 27 -34.55 -9.71 -85.57
CA GLY A 27 -34.60 -8.54 -84.68
C GLY A 27 -35.12 -8.80 -83.26
N TYR A 28 -35.93 -9.84 -83.04
CA TYR A 28 -36.41 -10.22 -81.70
C TYR A 28 -35.26 -10.74 -80.83
N TYR A 29 -34.40 -11.58 -81.39
CA TYR A 29 -33.23 -12.11 -80.68
C TYR A 29 -32.17 -11.04 -80.44
N MET A 30 -31.98 -10.08 -81.37
CA MET A 30 -31.06 -8.96 -81.16
C MET A 30 -31.47 -8.06 -80.00
N ARG A 31 -32.77 -7.77 -79.84
CA ARG A 31 -33.27 -7.00 -78.68
C ARG A 31 -33.08 -7.74 -77.36
N ILE A 32 -33.27 -9.06 -77.36
CA ILE A 32 -33.05 -9.91 -76.20
C ILE A 32 -31.57 -9.94 -75.81
N VAL A 33 -30.66 -10.08 -76.77
CA VAL A 33 -29.21 -10.07 -76.51
C VAL A 33 -28.75 -8.72 -75.96
N PHE A 34 -29.25 -7.60 -76.48
CA PHE A 34 -28.95 -6.27 -75.93
C PHE A 34 -29.49 -6.09 -74.50
N PHE A 35 -30.69 -6.61 -74.20
CA PHE A 35 -31.25 -6.56 -72.86
C PHE A 35 -30.43 -7.37 -71.87
N PHE A 36 -30.05 -8.61 -72.22
CA PHE A 36 -29.20 -9.43 -71.37
C PHE A 36 -27.77 -8.86 -71.23
N SER A 37 -27.21 -8.24 -72.27
CA SER A 37 -25.91 -7.58 -72.19
C SER A 37 -25.95 -6.38 -71.23
N SER A 38 -26.99 -5.53 -71.32
CA SER A 38 -27.18 -4.39 -70.41
C SER A 38 -27.48 -4.84 -68.97
N LEU A 39 -28.20 -5.94 -68.80
CA LEU A 39 -28.52 -6.52 -67.49
C LEU A 39 -27.28 -7.11 -66.82
N ILE A 40 -26.47 -7.87 -67.56
CA ILE A 40 -25.19 -8.40 -67.07
C ILE A 40 -24.24 -7.25 -66.71
N GLN A 41 -24.17 -6.20 -67.55
CA GLN A 41 -23.38 -5.01 -67.25
C GLN A 41 -23.85 -4.30 -65.97
N SER A 42 -25.16 -4.15 -65.76
CA SER A 42 -25.70 -3.57 -64.54
C SER A 42 -25.41 -4.43 -63.30
N LEU A 43 -25.50 -5.76 -63.42
CA LEU A 43 -25.15 -6.68 -62.34
C LEU A 43 -23.67 -6.63 -61.99
N ILE A 44 -22.78 -6.48 -62.98
CA ILE A 44 -21.35 -6.31 -62.75
C ILE A 44 -21.09 -5.00 -62.01
N ILE A 45 -21.70 -3.88 -62.44
CA ILE A 45 -21.54 -2.58 -61.77
C ILE A 45 -22.09 -2.65 -60.32
N ALA A 46 -23.26 -3.24 -60.11
CA ALA A 46 -23.82 -3.43 -58.77
C ALA A 46 -22.94 -4.32 -57.89
N SER A 47 -22.35 -5.38 -58.46
CA SER A 47 -21.42 -6.27 -57.74
C SER A 47 -20.13 -5.54 -57.37
N LEU A 48 -19.57 -4.73 -58.27
CA LEU A 48 -18.38 -3.92 -58.00
C LEU A 48 -18.64 -2.84 -56.95
N VAL A 49 -19.81 -2.20 -56.99
CA VAL A 49 -20.21 -1.22 -55.97
C VAL A 49 -20.44 -1.90 -54.62
N LEU A 50 -21.08 -3.07 -54.59
CA LEU A 50 -21.18 -3.86 -53.35
C LEU A 50 -19.80 -4.29 -52.86
N PHE A 51 -18.88 -4.64 -53.74
CA PHE A 51 -17.49 -4.94 -53.38
C PHE A 51 -16.72 -3.69 -52.92
N LEU A 52 -17.10 -2.49 -53.35
CA LEU A 52 -16.45 -1.25 -52.93
C LEU A 52 -17.04 -0.72 -51.60
N VAL A 53 -18.33 -0.93 -51.37
CA VAL A 53 -19.04 -0.54 -50.13
C VAL A 53 -18.86 -1.57 -49.02
N TYR A 54 -18.81 -2.87 -49.34
CA TYR A 54 -18.70 -3.97 -48.36
C TYR A 54 -17.39 -4.77 -48.47
N GLY A 55 -16.59 -4.57 -49.51
CA GLY A 55 -15.31 -5.28 -49.70
C GLY A 55 -14.08 -4.49 -49.27
N GLN A 56 -14.24 -3.38 -48.52
CA GLN A 56 -13.14 -2.95 -47.65
C GLN A 56 -12.98 -4.02 -46.57
N PRO A 57 -11.88 -4.78 -46.56
CA PRO A 57 -11.73 -5.83 -45.58
C PRO A 57 -11.56 -5.17 -44.21
N GLU A 58 -12.38 -5.55 -43.24
CA GLU A 58 -12.24 -5.27 -41.80
C GLU A 58 -10.88 -5.71 -41.20
N LYS A 59 -9.91 -6.10 -42.04
CA LYS A 59 -8.54 -6.46 -41.67
C LYS A 59 -7.88 -5.40 -40.79
N THR A 60 -8.12 -4.11 -40.99
CA THR A 60 -7.48 -3.07 -40.17
C THR A 60 -8.06 -2.96 -38.75
N ALA A 61 -9.34 -3.33 -38.54
CA ALA A 61 -9.96 -3.29 -37.23
C ALA A 61 -9.70 -4.59 -36.46
N GLU A 62 -9.82 -5.75 -37.12
CA GLU A 62 -9.56 -7.04 -36.50
C GLU A 62 -8.07 -7.29 -36.25
N GLU A 63 -7.14 -6.96 -37.18
CA GLU A 63 -5.70 -7.11 -36.93
C GLU A 63 -5.24 -6.19 -35.79
N LYS A 64 -5.76 -4.96 -35.73
CA LYS A 64 -5.48 -4.04 -34.62
C LYS A 64 -6.02 -4.58 -33.29
N ARG A 65 -7.22 -5.19 -33.29
CA ARG A 65 -7.79 -5.85 -32.10
C ARG A 65 -6.94 -7.03 -31.65
N VAL A 66 -6.40 -7.81 -32.59
CA VAL A 66 -5.53 -8.95 -32.29
C VAL A 66 -4.19 -8.47 -31.73
N GLU A 67 -3.59 -7.42 -32.32
CA GLU A 67 -2.34 -6.81 -31.84
C GLU A 67 -2.50 -6.21 -30.43
N GLU A 68 -3.62 -5.50 -30.17
CA GLU A 68 -3.96 -4.99 -28.84
C GLU A 68 -4.15 -6.14 -27.83
N LEU A 69 -4.76 -7.26 -28.25
CA LEU A 69 -4.95 -8.44 -27.40
C LEU A 69 -3.62 -9.12 -27.08
N GLU A 70 -2.72 -9.22 -28.05
CA GLU A 70 -1.40 -9.80 -27.89
C GLU A 70 -0.51 -8.95 -26.96
N LEU A 71 -0.54 -7.62 -27.12
CA LEU A 71 0.11 -6.68 -26.20
C LEU A 71 -0.44 -6.80 -24.78
N ALA A 72 -1.77 -6.86 -24.63
CA ALA A 72 -2.41 -7.03 -23.32
C ALA A 72 -2.05 -8.38 -22.69
N PHE A 73 -2.00 -9.46 -23.47
CA PHE A 73 -1.62 -10.79 -22.99
C PHE A 73 -0.15 -10.83 -22.55
N ASN A 74 0.76 -10.27 -23.33
CA ASN A 74 2.19 -10.22 -23.00
C ASN A 74 2.46 -9.38 -21.75
N LYS A 75 1.74 -8.26 -21.59
CA LYS A 75 1.78 -7.45 -20.36
C LYS A 75 1.27 -8.25 -19.17
N LEU A 76 0.09 -8.87 -19.29
CA LEU A 76 -0.51 -9.66 -18.22
C LEU A 76 0.35 -10.86 -17.82
N SER A 77 1.00 -11.52 -18.78
CA SER A 77 1.93 -12.62 -18.55
C SER A 77 3.16 -12.16 -17.76
N THR A 78 3.74 -11.02 -18.13
CA THR A 78 4.86 -10.40 -17.42
C THR A 78 4.47 -10.00 -16.00
N ASP A 79 3.30 -9.39 -15.82
CA ASP A 79 2.79 -9.02 -14.50
C ASP A 79 2.52 -10.27 -13.64
N ASN A 80 1.99 -11.36 -14.22
CA ASN A 80 1.76 -12.60 -13.50
C ASN A 80 3.07 -13.27 -13.03
N THR A 81 4.09 -13.28 -13.89
CA THR A 81 5.42 -13.81 -13.50
C THR A 81 6.07 -12.98 -12.39
N LYS A 82 5.96 -11.64 -12.46
CA LYS A 82 6.42 -10.75 -11.39
C LYS A 82 5.67 -11.00 -10.09
N LEU A 83 4.33 -11.05 -10.12
CA LEU A 83 3.52 -11.33 -8.94
C LEU A 83 3.81 -12.69 -8.31
N ARG A 84 4.13 -13.72 -9.12
CA ARG A 84 4.56 -15.02 -8.60
C ARG A 84 5.90 -14.95 -7.89
N LYS A 85 6.85 -14.17 -8.42
CA LYS A 85 8.14 -13.94 -7.78
C LYS A 85 7.98 -13.17 -6.47
N ASP A 86 7.24 -12.07 -6.50
CA ASP A 86 6.95 -11.25 -5.31
C ASP A 86 6.26 -12.09 -4.22
N LYS A 87 5.30 -12.94 -4.60
CA LYS A 87 4.65 -13.88 -3.67
C LYS A 87 5.65 -14.85 -3.04
N ALA A 88 6.59 -15.39 -3.81
CA ALA A 88 7.62 -16.30 -3.29
C ALA A 88 8.56 -15.56 -2.31
N ASP A 89 8.99 -14.35 -2.67
CA ASP A 89 9.88 -13.52 -1.86
C ASP A 89 9.20 -13.09 -0.55
N LEU A 90 7.96 -12.60 -0.61
CA LEU A 90 7.12 -12.26 0.55
C LEU A 90 6.87 -13.48 1.45
N SER A 91 6.55 -14.63 0.86
CA SER A 91 6.36 -15.87 1.62
C SER A 91 7.64 -16.32 2.32
N GLY A 92 8.81 -16.12 1.69
CA GLY A 92 10.12 -16.37 2.30
C GLY A 92 10.40 -15.44 3.47
N ALA A 93 10.18 -14.14 3.28
CA ALA A 93 10.36 -13.12 4.31
C ALA A 93 9.43 -13.36 5.52
N LEU A 94 8.17 -13.73 5.27
CA LEU A 94 7.21 -14.03 6.34
C LEU A 94 7.63 -15.25 7.15
N LYS A 95 8.15 -16.30 6.48
CA LYS A 95 8.67 -17.49 7.16
C LYS A 95 9.90 -17.16 8.01
N ALA A 96 10.81 -16.33 7.50
CA ALA A 96 11.97 -15.86 8.25
C ALA A 96 11.57 -15.04 9.48
N LYS A 97 10.66 -14.06 9.31
CA LYS A 97 10.17 -13.23 10.42
C LYS A 97 9.39 -14.02 11.46
N SER A 98 8.61 -15.03 11.05
CA SER A 98 7.97 -15.94 12.00
C SER A 98 9.01 -16.72 12.82
N GLY A 99 10.08 -17.18 12.20
CA GLY A 99 11.17 -17.87 12.91
C GLY A 99 11.92 -16.97 13.89
N GLU A 100 12.19 -15.71 13.51
CA GLU A 100 12.77 -14.71 14.41
C GLU A 100 11.86 -14.42 15.61
N LYS A 101 10.55 -14.28 15.36
CA LYS A 101 9.57 -14.10 16.43
C LYS A 101 9.57 -15.28 17.40
N ASP A 102 9.52 -16.51 16.89
CA ASP A 102 9.52 -17.72 17.72
C ASP A 102 10.81 -17.83 18.56
N ALA A 103 11.95 -17.38 18.03
CA ALA A 103 13.21 -17.30 18.76
C ALA A 103 13.17 -16.24 19.87
N ALA A 104 12.66 -15.04 19.57
CA ALA A 104 12.49 -13.97 20.55
C ALA A 104 11.51 -14.37 21.67
N ASP A 105 10.40 -15.03 21.34
CA ASP A 105 9.41 -15.51 22.32
C ASP A 105 10.03 -16.55 23.27
N LYS A 106 10.92 -17.42 22.77
CA LYS A 106 11.70 -18.35 23.61
C LYS A 106 12.67 -17.63 24.54
N GLU A 107 13.34 -16.59 24.06
CA GLU A 107 14.26 -15.79 24.86
C GLU A 107 13.53 -15.03 25.97
N ILE A 108 12.37 -14.44 25.66
CA ILE A 108 11.49 -13.79 26.64
C ILE A 108 11.04 -14.78 27.70
N ALA A 109 10.63 -16.00 27.31
CA ALA A 109 10.24 -17.04 28.25
C ALA A 109 11.39 -17.44 29.19
N LYS A 110 12.62 -17.53 28.66
CA LYS A 110 13.83 -17.80 29.45
C LYS A 110 14.10 -16.67 30.45
N LEU A 111 14.13 -15.42 29.99
CA LEU A 111 14.34 -14.25 30.85
C LEU A 111 13.30 -14.14 31.96
N LYS A 112 12.03 -14.49 31.66
CA LYS A 112 10.96 -14.52 32.67
C LYS A 112 11.21 -15.57 33.75
N ASN A 113 11.73 -16.74 33.39
CA ASN A 113 12.11 -17.78 34.36
C ASN A 113 13.33 -17.37 35.19
N ASP A 114 14.33 -16.75 34.57
CA ASP A 114 15.52 -16.25 35.27
C ASP A 114 15.15 -15.13 36.26
N LEU A 115 14.24 -14.22 35.87
CA LEU A 115 13.69 -13.18 36.74
C LEU A 115 12.96 -13.78 37.94
N ASN A 116 12.10 -14.77 37.72
CA ASN A 116 11.36 -15.44 38.80
C ASN A 116 12.31 -16.13 39.79
N THR A 117 13.37 -16.77 39.27
CA THR A 117 14.43 -17.42 40.08
C THR A 117 15.24 -16.39 40.87
N THR A 118 15.54 -15.24 40.26
CA THR A 118 16.27 -14.16 40.94
C THR A 118 15.41 -13.53 42.04
N ASN A 119 14.11 -13.38 41.80
CA ASN A 119 13.16 -12.85 42.78
C ASN A 119 12.99 -13.78 43.98
N THR A 120 12.94 -15.10 43.78
CA THR A 120 12.92 -16.06 44.89
C THR A 120 14.23 -16.04 45.68
N ASN A 121 15.39 -15.98 45.01
CA ASN A 121 16.68 -15.85 45.68
C ASN A 121 16.78 -14.55 46.48
N SER A 122 16.34 -13.42 45.91
CA SER A 122 16.31 -12.13 46.60
C SER A 122 15.44 -12.18 47.87
N LYS A 123 14.24 -12.78 47.79
CA LYS A 123 13.38 -12.99 48.97
C LYS A 123 14.05 -13.87 50.03
N ASN A 124 14.81 -14.89 49.63
CA ASN A 124 15.54 -15.75 50.55
C ASN A 124 16.70 -15.00 51.23
N VAL A 125 17.45 -14.19 50.49
CA VAL A 125 18.51 -13.33 51.05
C VAL A 125 17.91 -12.33 52.03
N GLN A 126 16.78 -11.69 51.70
CA GLN A 126 16.08 -10.77 52.59
C GLN A 126 15.62 -11.45 53.90
N LYS A 127 15.12 -12.69 53.81
CA LYS A 127 14.78 -13.51 54.99
C LYS A 127 16.01 -13.82 55.85
N SER A 128 17.13 -14.22 55.24
CA SER A 128 18.38 -14.46 55.98
C SER A 128 18.92 -13.19 56.65
N LEU A 129 18.80 -12.04 55.98
CA LEU A 129 19.25 -10.75 56.49
C LEU A 129 18.44 -10.32 57.73
N SER A 130 17.11 -10.44 57.65
CA SER A 130 16.22 -10.18 58.79
C SER A 130 16.44 -11.16 59.97
N LEU A 131 16.77 -12.42 59.70
CA LEU A 131 17.15 -13.40 60.73
C LEU A 131 18.49 -13.05 61.41
N CYS A 132 19.46 -12.55 60.64
CA CYS A 132 20.74 -12.09 61.16
C CYS A 132 20.58 -10.83 62.03
N GLU A 133 19.77 -9.86 61.59
CA GLU A 133 19.42 -8.67 62.38
C GLU A 133 18.72 -9.04 63.69
N ALA A 134 17.81 -10.02 63.68
CA ALA A 134 17.15 -10.52 64.89
C ALA A 134 18.13 -11.19 65.87
N ASN A 135 19.06 -12.01 65.36
CA ASN A 135 20.09 -12.66 66.17
C ASN A 135 21.11 -11.67 66.75
N ASN A 136 21.45 -10.59 66.04
CA ASN A 136 22.29 -9.52 66.57
C ASN A 136 21.59 -8.72 67.69
N LYS A 137 20.27 -8.51 67.59
CA LYS A 137 19.49 -7.87 68.67
C LYS A 137 19.43 -8.73 69.94
N LEU A 138 19.43 -10.06 69.82
CA LEU A 138 19.49 -11.00 70.94
C LEU A 138 20.89 -11.08 71.59
N LYS A 139 21.97 -11.03 70.79
CA LYS A 139 23.35 -11.00 71.33
C LYS A 139 23.71 -9.70 72.04
N LEU A 140 23.04 -8.58 71.73
CA LEU A 140 23.26 -7.30 72.42
C LEU A 140 22.65 -7.21 73.83
N GLN A 141 21.85 -8.20 74.26
CA GLN A 141 21.23 -8.21 75.60
C GLN A 141 22.04 -8.97 76.67
N SER A 142 23.13 -9.67 76.32
CA SER A 142 23.84 -10.56 77.26
C SER A 142 25.20 -10.07 77.78
N THR A 143 25.63 -8.84 77.50
CA THR A 143 26.90 -8.33 78.04
C THR A 143 26.75 -6.90 78.56
N ARG A 144 26.12 -6.76 79.73
CA ARG A 144 26.23 -5.56 80.58
C ARG A 144 27.13 -5.88 81.78
N ASN A 145 28.44 -5.76 81.58
CA ASN A 145 29.35 -5.46 82.68
C ASN A 145 29.56 -3.94 82.72
N PRO A 146 29.48 -3.27 83.88
CA PRO A 146 29.71 -1.84 83.98
C PRO A 146 31.21 -1.59 83.96
N VAL A 147 31.74 -1.16 82.82
CA VAL A 147 33.10 -0.60 82.77
C VAL A 147 33.00 0.89 83.06
N SER A 148 33.59 1.28 84.19
CA SER A 148 33.76 2.65 84.64
C SER A 148 34.54 3.46 83.59
N CYS A 149 33.99 4.59 83.16
CA CYS A 149 34.70 5.57 82.32
C CYS A 149 35.78 6.30 83.15
N PRO A 150 37.01 6.48 82.62
CA PRO A 150 37.98 7.40 83.18
C PRO A 150 37.64 8.86 82.79
N PRO A 151 38.15 9.85 83.55
CA PRO A 151 37.67 11.22 83.50
C PRO A 151 38.04 11.96 82.21
N SER A 152 37.16 12.92 81.92
CA SER A 152 37.14 13.88 80.81
C SER A 152 38.51 14.44 80.43
N ASN A 153 38.86 14.30 79.15
CA ASN A 153 39.98 14.95 78.50
C ASN A 153 39.44 16.16 77.68
N PRO A 154 40.05 17.36 77.73
CA PRO A 154 39.45 18.59 77.23
C PRO A 154 39.61 18.80 75.70
N ASN A 155 39.39 17.75 74.89
CA ASN A 155 39.46 17.81 73.42
C ASN A 155 38.12 17.44 72.72
N GLN A 156 36.98 17.61 73.40
CA GLN A 156 35.62 17.32 72.88
C GLN A 156 35.12 18.25 71.75
N SER A 157 35.88 19.28 71.36
CA SER A 157 35.47 20.22 70.30
C SER A 157 35.38 19.56 68.91
N GLY A 158 36.18 18.52 68.66
CA GLY A 158 36.22 17.81 67.37
C GLY A 158 34.99 16.94 67.13
N GLU A 159 34.65 16.07 68.07
CA GLU A 159 33.58 15.06 67.94
C GLU A 159 32.17 15.66 67.88
N ILE A 160 31.92 16.72 68.67
CA ILE A 160 30.64 17.45 68.65
C ILE A 160 30.47 18.18 67.32
N LYS A 161 31.56 18.71 66.74
CA LYS A 161 31.54 19.30 65.40
C LYS A 161 31.22 18.26 64.34
N THR A 162 31.87 17.09 64.35
CA THR A 162 31.57 16.02 63.38
C THR A 162 30.14 15.52 63.47
N LEU A 163 29.58 15.37 64.66
CA LEU A 163 28.17 14.98 64.85
C LEU A 163 27.19 16.02 64.32
N ASN A 164 27.47 17.31 64.57
CA ASN A 164 26.66 18.41 64.01
C ASN A 164 26.76 18.48 62.49
N THR A 165 27.95 18.28 61.92
CA THR A 165 28.12 18.22 60.46
C THR A 165 27.34 17.06 59.86
N LEU A 166 27.34 15.90 60.51
CA LEU A 166 26.59 14.72 60.06
C LEU A 166 25.07 14.95 60.12
N LEU A 167 24.58 15.61 61.16
CA LEU A 167 23.16 15.96 61.31
C LEU A 167 22.70 16.94 60.23
N GLU A 168 23.50 17.97 59.95
CA GLU A 168 23.21 18.92 58.87
C GLU A 168 23.27 18.25 57.50
N GLN A 169 24.23 17.34 57.29
CA GLN A 169 24.30 16.53 56.07
C GLN A 169 23.06 15.64 55.90
N GLN A 170 22.56 15.04 56.99
CA GLN A 170 21.34 14.22 56.98
C GLN A 170 20.08 15.05 56.68
N LYS A 171 19.97 16.26 57.25
CA LYS A 171 18.87 17.19 56.94
C LYS A 171 18.89 17.63 55.47
N ALA A 172 20.08 17.93 54.93
CA ALA A 172 20.24 18.27 53.52
C ALA A 172 19.80 17.12 52.61
N LEU A 173 20.22 15.88 52.93
CA LEU A 173 19.84 14.69 52.18
C LEU A 173 18.34 14.41 52.25
N TYR A 174 17.72 14.60 53.42
CA TYR A 174 16.27 14.49 53.58
C TYR A 174 15.52 15.57 52.78
N GLY A 175 16.03 16.81 52.74
CA GLY A 175 15.49 17.89 51.91
C GLY A 175 15.50 17.54 50.42
N ILE A 176 16.63 17.02 49.92
CA ILE A 176 16.79 16.56 48.54
C ILE A 176 15.87 15.37 48.23
N LEU A 177 15.74 14.42 49.17
CA LEU A 177 14.86 13.26 48.99
C LEU A 177 13.39 13.69 48.93
N LYS A 178 12.97 14.60 49.82
CA LYS A 178 11.61 15.13 49.87
C LYS A 178 11.27 15.94 48.61
N SER A 179 12.21 16.74 48.11
CA SER A 179 12.00 17.51 46.87
C SER A 179 11.91 16.59 45.66
N ASN A 180 12.80 15.60 45.54
CA ASN A 180 12.74 14.61 44.46
C ASN A 180 11.44 13.81 44.48
N PHE A 181 11.01 13.37 45.67
CA PHE A 181 9.75 12.65 45.81
C PHE A 181 8.55 13.52 45.39
N SER A 182 8.50 14.77 45.87
CA SER A 182 7.41 15.69 45.51
C SER A 182 7.36 15.96 44.00
N GLN A 183 8.52 16.23 43.40
CA GLN A 183 8.64 16.46 41.95
C GLN A 183 8.24 15.22 41.13
N THR A 184 8.61 14.02 41.59
CA THR A 184 8.25 12.76 40.93
C THR A 184 6.75 12.51 41.01
N VAL A 185 6.13 12.77 42.17
CA VAL A 185 4.69 12.64 42.36
C VAL A 185 3.92 13.64 41.48
N GLU A 186 4.36 14.89 41.40
CA GLU A 186 3.77 15.89 40.50
C GLU A 186 3.89 15.48 39.03
N TYR A 187 5.06 15.01 38.61
CA TYR A 187 5.27 14.50 37.25
C TYR A 187 4.35 13.32 36.93
N LEU A 188 4.30 12.31 37.80
CA LEU A 188 3.44 11.14 37.61
C LEU A 188 1.96 11.51 37.60
N LYS A 189 1.55 12.50 38.39
CA LYS A 189 0.18 13.00 38.38
C LYS A 189 -0.15 13.69 37.05
N ALA A 190 0.74 14.54 36.55
CA ALA A 190 0.57 15.18 35.25
C ALA A 190 0.53 14.15 34.11
N ASP A 191 1.38 13.12 34.17
CA ASP A 191 1.39 12.03 33.20
C ASP A 191 0.08 11.22 33.23
N LEU A 192 -0.43 10.91 34.43
CA LEU A 192 -1.73 10.26 34.60
C LEU A 192 -2.87 11.12 34.03
N ASP A 193 -2.91 12.42 34.34
CA ASP A 193 -3.95 13.32 33.85
C ASP A 193 -3.92 13.43 32.32
N ASN A 194 -2.72 13.49 31.72
CA ASN A 194 -2.52 13.46 30.27
C ASN A 194 -2.99 12.13 29.66
N ALA A 195 -2.63 10.98 30.24
CA ALA A 195 -3.06 9.67 29.77
C ALA A 195 -4.58 9.49 29.84
N VAL A 196 -5.21 10.02 30.89
CA VAL A 196 -6.69 10.02 31.03
C VAL A 196 -7.32 10.90 29.96
N LYS A 197 -6.75 12.08 29.68
CA LYS A 197 -7.23 12.98 28.63
C LYS A 197 -7.14 12.32 27.25
N GLU A 198 -5.98 11.77 26.90
CA GLU A 198 -5.76 11.08 25.63
C GLU A 198 -6.72 9.89 25.45
N LYS A 199 -6.92 9.09 26.51
CA LYS A 199 -7.90 8.01 26.51
C LYS A 199 -9.32 8.51 26.22
N ASN A 200 -9.72 9.64 26.81
CA ASN A 200 -11.05 10.21 26.61
C ASN A 200 -11.21 10.78 25.18
N GLU A 201 -10.17 11.40 24.64
CA GLU A 201 -10.13 11.86 23.25
C GLU A 201 -10.24 10.69 22.28
N GLN A 202 -9.45 9.63 22.47
CA GLN A 202 -9.55 8.40 21.68
C GLN A 202 -10.94 7.77 21.78
N ARG A 203 -11.52 7.72 22.98
CA ARG A 203 -12.88 7.18 23.16
C ARG A 203 -13.92 8.00 22.38
N THR A 204 -13.78 9.32 22.37
CA THR A 204 -14.66 10.22 21.62
C THR A 204 -14.51 10.00 20.11
N LEU A 205 -13.28 9.91 19.62
CA LEU A 205 -12.98 9.60 18.21
C LEU A 205 -13.55 8.25 17.79
N VAL A 206 -13.44 7.21 18.63
CA VAL A 206 -14.01 5.89 18.33
C VAL A 206 -15.54 5.94 18.23
N ILE A 207 -16.21 6.73 19.08
CA ILE A 207 -17.67 6.91 19.01
C ILE A 207 -18.04 7.62 17.71
N GLN A 208 -17.34 8.70 17.37
CA GLN A 208 -17.57 9.46 16.15
C GLN A 208 -17.36 8.60 14.90
N LEU A 209 -16.24 7.86 14.83
CA LEU A 209 -15.95 6.96 13.71
C LEU A 209 -16.99 5.86 13.55
N ARG A 210 -17.57 5.36 14.65
CA ARG A 210 -18.68 4.40 14.56
C ARG A 210 -19.93 5.04 13.97
N GLN A 211 -20.28 6.24 14.41
CA GLN A 211 -21.43 6.97 13.86
C GLN A 211 -21.25 7.26 12.37
N GLU A 212 -20.09 7.80 11.98
CA GLU A 212 -19.77 8.06 10.58
C GLU A 212 -19.82 6.78 9.72
N ASN A 213 -19.32 5.66 10.25
CA ASN A 213 -19.38 4.38 9.55
C ASN A 213 -20.81 3.85 9.38
N GLU A 214 -21.67 4.03 10.39
CA GLU A 214 -23.10 3.71 10.29
C GLU A 214 -23.80 4.61 9.26
N ASP A 215 -23.50 5.91 9.25
CA ASP A 215 -24.03 6.88 8.29
C ASP A 215 -23.61 6.53 6.86
N PHE A 216 -22.32 6.24 6.62
CA PHE A 216 -21.84 5.83 5.29
C PHE A 216 -22.46 4.52 4.82
N LYS A 217 -22.65 3.56 5.72
CA LYS A 217 -23.33 2.30 5.39
C LYS A 217 -24.79 2.55 5.00
N SER A 218 -25.49 3.42 5.73
CA SER A 218 -26.86 3.84 5.41
C SER A 218 -26.93 4.55 4.06
N GLN A 219 -26.01 5.48 3.79
CA GLN A 219 -25.91 6.18 2.50
C GLN A 219 -25.67 5.20 1.34
N LEU A 220 -24.79 4.20 1.52
CA LEU A 220 -24.52 3.18 0.50
C LEU A 220 -25.75 2.32 0.20
N ASP A 221 -26.52 1.93 1.22
CA ASP A 221 -27.76 1.18 1.04
C ASP A 221 -28.83 2.01 0.31
N VAL A 222 -28.94 3.31 0.65
CA VAL A 222 -29.85 4.23 -0.05
C VAL A 222 -29.43 4.42 -1.50
N TYR A 223 -28.14 4.64 -1.78
CA TYR A 223 -27.63 4.80 -3.13
C TYR A 223 -27.84 3.55 -3.98
N THR A 224 -27.57 2.36 -3.42
CA THR A 224 -27.78 1.09 -4.11
C THR A 224 -29.25 0.90 -4.50
N ARG A 225 -30.18 1.24 -3.60
CA ARG A 225 -31.62 1.17 -3.86
C ARG A 225 -32.03 2.15 -4.95
N LYS A 226 -31.61 3.41 -4.86
CA LYS A 226 -31.90 4.44 -5.86
C LYS A 226 -31.38 4.05 -7.24
N CYS A 227 -30.17 3.51 -7.34
CA CYS A 227 -29.61 3.03 -8.60
C CYS A 227 -30.51 1.95 -9.27
N LYS A 228 -31.05 1.02 -8.48
CA LYS A 228 -32.00 0.02 -8.97
C LYS A 228 -33.31 0.66 -9.44
N GLU A 229 -33.85 1.59 -8.65
CA GLU A 229 -35.10 2.30 -8.96
C GLU A 229 -34.95 3.18 -10.20
N ASP A 230 -33.87 3.95 -10.33
CA ASP A 230 -33.58 4.82 -11.48
C ASP A 230 -33.42 4.01 -12.77
N PHE A 231 -32.78 2.84 -12.68
CA PHE A 231 -32.67 1.91 -13.79
C PHE A 231 -34.05 1.39 -14.23
N ALA A 232 -34.90 0.97 -13.28
CA ALA A 232 -36.26 0.52 -13.57
C ALA A 232 -37.12 1.65 -14.16
N ASN A 233 -37.04 2.85 -13.59
CA ASN A 233 -37.76 4.05 -14.05
C ASN A 233 -37.36 4.42 -15.49
N SER A 234 -36.08 4.33 -15.84
CA SER A 234 -35.59 4.59 -17.20
C SER A 234 -36.21 3.64 -18.24
N LEU A 235 -36.72 2.49 -17.81
CA LEU A 235 -37.30 1.45 -18.66
C LEU A 235 -38.83 1.35 -18.54
N GLN A 236 -39.45 2.20 -17.71
CA GLN A 236 -40.91 2.30 -17.53
C GLN A 236 -41.67 2.63 -18.83
N GLY A 237 -41.00 3.27 -19.79
CA GLY A 237 -41.57 3.54 -21.13
C GLY A 237 -42.01 2.26 -21.85
N ILE A 238 -41.32 1.14 -21.65
CA ILE A 238 -41.68 -0.15 -22.25
C ILE A 238 -43.00 -0.67 -21.67
N GLN A 239 -43.15 -0.63 -20.34
CA GLN A 239 -44.39 -1.02 -19.68
C GLN A 239 -45.57 -0.13 -20.12
N THR A 240 -45.31 1.16 -20.30
CA THR A 240 -46.31 2.13 -20.81
C THR A 240 -46.79 1.75 -22.21
N VAL A 241 -45.87 1.39 -23.11
CA VAL A 241 -46.20 0.98 -24.48
C VAL A 241 -47.00 -0.34 -24.48
N THR A 242 -46.59 -1.34 -23.70
CA THR A 242 -47.30 -2.63 -23.61
C THR A 242 -48.71 -2.46 -23.04
N THR A 243 -48.87 -1.64 -22.00
CA THR A 243 -50.18 -1.32 -21.41
C THR A 243 -51.09 -0.59 -22.40
N ALA A 244 -50.56 0.39 -23.14
CA ALA A 244 -51.30 1.12 -24.16
C ALA A 244 -51.71 0.21 -25.34
N PHE A 245 -50.86 -0.75 -25.71
CA PHE A 245 -51.17 -1.74 -26.74
C PHE A 245 -52.29 -2.69 -26.30
N LEU A 246 -52.23 -3.23 -25.08
CA LEU A 246 -53.30 -4.03 -24.48
C LEU A 246 -54.63 -3.27 -24.45
N THR A 247 -54.59 -2.01 -24.02
CA THR A 247 -55.77 -1.14 -23.97
C THR A 247 -56.38 -0.93 -25.36
N LYS A 248 -55.54 -0.76 -26.40
CA LYS A 248 -56.01 -0.68 -27.80
C LYS A 248 -56.63 -1.98 -28.29
N ILE A 249 -56.04 -3.13 -27.97
CA ILE A 249 -56.61 -4.45 -28.27
C ILE A 249 -57.99 -4.54 -27.63
N ASP A 250 -58.09 -4.33 -26.32
CA ASP A 250 -59.36 -4.46 -25.60
C ASP A 250 -60.42 -3.51 -26.15
N ASN A 251 -60.08 -2.26 -26.44
CA ASN A 251 -61.01 -1.30 -27.05
C ASN A 251 -61.45 -1.71 -28.47
N PHE A 252 -60.55 -2.27 -29.28
CA PHE A 252 -60.86 -2.74 -30.63
C PHE A 252 -61.83 -3.92 -30.63
N PHE A 253 -61.65 -4.87 -29.72
CA PHE A 253 -62.50 -6.08 -29.63
C PHE A 253 -63.79 -5.87 -28.81
N THR A 254 -63.84 -4.88 -27.91
CA THR A 254 -65.04 -4.57 -27.11
C THR A 254 -66.10 -3.80 -27.92
N ASN A 255 -65.69 -3.10 -28.98
CA ASN A 255 -66.60 -2.50 -29.97
C ASN A 255 -67.10 -3.53 -31.01
N SER A 256 -67.43 -4.75 -30.56
CA SER A 256 -67.95 -5.86 -31.37
C SER A 256 -69.27 -5.55 -32.09
N VAL A 257 -69.94 -4.44 -31.75
CA VAL A 257 -71.12 -3.92 -32.45
C VAL A 257 -70.78 -3.38 -33.85
N THR A 258 -69.52 -2.99 -34.10
CA THR A 258 -69.09 -2.39 -35.37
C THR A 258 -68.85 -3.42 -36.47
N PHE A 259 -68.49 -4.64 -36.08
CA PHE A 259 -68.45 -5.77 -36.98
C PHE A 259 -69.81 -6.44 -36.89
N HIS A 260 -70.66 -6.34 -37.91
CA HIS A 260 -71.91 -7.08 -37.99
C HIS A 260 -71.65 -8.60 -38.09
N LEU A 261 -71.09 -9.20 -37.03
CA LEU A 261 -70.72 -10.60 -36.91
C LEU A 261 -72.02 -11.40 -36.73
N THR A 262 -72.68 -11.70 -37.83
CA THR A 262 -73.93 -12.48 -37.85
C THR A 262 -73.68 -13.99 -37.75
N CYS A 263 -72.41 -14.44 -37.79
CA CYS A 263 -72.04 -15.85 -37.76
C CYS A 263 -71.30 -16.24 -36.45
N PRO A 264 -71.78 -17.26 -35.70
CA PRO A 264 -71.13 -17.74 -34.47
C PRO A 264 -69.66 -18.14 -34.64
N LYS A 265 -69.30 -18.74 -35.78
CA LYS A 265 -67.91 -19.13 -36.08
C LYS A 265 -66.98 -17.93 -36.21
N GLN A 266 -67.49 -16.78 -36.63
CA GLN A 266 -66.68 -15.55 -36.73
C GLN A 266 -66.47 -14.92 -35.36
N GLN A 267 -67.46 -15.00 -34.47
CA GLN A 267 -67.33 -14.59 -33.07
C GLN A 267 -66.24 -15.41 -32.36
N ASP A 268 -66.29 -16.75 -32.48
CA ASP A 268 -65.27 -17.63 -31.89
C ASP A 268 -63.85 -17.33 -32.41
N GLN A 269 -63.71 -17.02 -33.71
CA GLN A 269 -62.43 -16.64 -34.30
C GLN A 269 -61.92 -15.30 -33.72
N MET A 270 -62.80 -14.32 -33.54
CA MET A 270 -62.43 -13.02 -32.97
C MET A 270 -62.07 -13.13 -31.49
N ASP A 271 -62.79 -13.93 -30.71
CA ASP A 271 -62.46 -14.19 -29.31
C ASP A 271 -61.12 -14.93 -29.17
N ARG A 272 -60.82 -15.85 -30.10
CA ARG A 272 -59.51 -16.53 -30.17
C ARG A 272 -58.38 -15.58 -30.55
N ILE A 273 -58.60 -14.64 -31.48
CA ILE A 273 -57.60 -13.62 -31.82
C ILE A 273 -57.37 -12.70 -30.62
N ARG A 274 -58.44 -12.23 -29.97
CA ARG A 274 -58.36 -11.41 -28.75
C ARG A 274 -57.56 -12.13 -27.66
N SER A 275 -57.86 -13.40 -27.38
CA SER A 275 -57.16 -14.17 -26.35
C SER A 275 -55.69 -14.36 -26.70
N ASN A 276 -55.37 -14.63 -27.97
CA ASN A 276 -54.00 -14.80 -28.43
C ASN A 276 -53.20 -13.49 -28.35
N CYS A 277 -53.76 -12.37 -28.81
CA CYS A 277 -53.10 -11.06 -28.73
C CYS A 277 -52.90 -10.61 -27.28
N SER A 278 -53.91 -10.80 -26.43
CA SER A 278 -53.82 -10.45 -25.01
C SER A 278 -52.82 -11.34 -24.26
N SER A 279 -52.83 -12.65 -24.52
CA SER A 279 -51.89 -13.62 -23.95
C SER A 279 -50.45 -13.34 -24.40
N LEU A 280 -50.24 -13.08 -25.69
CA LEU A 280 -48.92 -12.73 -26.23
C LEU A 280 -48.38 -11.45 -25.59
N SER A 281 -49.21 -10.41 -25.49
CA SER A 281 -48.79 -9.14 -24.89
C SER A 281 -48.45 -9.28 -23.41
N ARG A 282 -49.22 -10.07 -22.64
CA ARG A 282 -48.88 -10.39 -21.23
C ARG A 282 -47.60 -11.21 -21.12
N GLN A 283 -47.40 -12.21 -21.98
CA GLN A 283 -46.15 -12.98 -22.00
C GLN A 283 -44.94 -12.11 -22.31
N VAL A 284 -45.08 -11.15 -23.22
CA VAL A 284 -44.02 -10.18 -23.53
C VAL A 284 -43.74 -9.31 -22.31
N GLU A 285 -44.75 -8.79 -21.62
CA GLU A 285 -44.60 -8.00 -20.39
C GLU A 285 -43.88 -8.80 -19.28
N ASP A 286 -44.31 -10.02 -19.00
CA ASP A 286 -43.69 -10.89 -17.99
C ASP A 286 -42.21 -11.19 -18.30
N LYS A 287 -41.90 -11.48 -19.57
CA LYS A 287 -40.52 -11.72 -20.02
C LYS A 287 -39.65 -10.46 -19.88
N PHE A 288 -40.20 -9.30 -20.22
CA PHE A 288 -39.50 -8.03 -20.03
C PHE A 288 -39.28 -7.72 -18.55
N GLN A 289 -40.29 -7.87 -17.69
CA GLN A 289 -40.14 -7.63 -16.26
C GLN A 289 -39.07 -8.53 -15.65
N THR A 290 -39.08 -9.83 -15.99
CA THR A 290 -38.05 -10.78 -15.56
C THR A 290 -36.65 -10.36 -16.02
N TYR A 291 -36.52 -9.87 -17.26
CA TYR A 291 -35.26 -9.36 -17.78
C TYR A 291 -34.80 -8.10 -17.03
N LEU A 292 -35.71 -7.15 -16.78
CA LEU A 292 -35.44 -5.93 -16.03
C LEU A 292 -34.97 -6.22 -14.61
N ASP A 293 -35.62 -7.16 -13.92
CA ASP A 293 -35.24 -7.55 -12.55
C ASP A 293 -33.83 -8.16 -12.53
N ASN A 294 -33.51 -9.01 -13.50
CA ASN A 294 -32.20 -9.65 -13.61
C ASN A 294 -31.10 -8.63 -13.97
N VAL A 295 -31.33 -7.79 -14.97
CA VAL A 295 -30.36 -6.75 -15.36
C VAL A 295 -30.20 -5.71 -14.25
N GLY A 296 -31.29 -5.27 -13.62
CA GLY A 296 -31.24 -4.35 -12.48
C GLY A 296 -30.43 -4.92 -11.32
N ALA A 297 -30.62 -6.21 -10.98
CA ALA A 297 -29.80 -6.88 -9.98
C ALA A 297 -28.31 -6.95 -10.38
N LYS A 298 -28.00 -7.25 -11.64
CA LYS A 298 -26.62 -7.26 -12.16
C LYS A 298 -25.98 -5.88 -12.10
N VAL A 299 -26.69 -4.83 -12.54
CA VAL A 299 -26.20 -3.44 -12.52
C VAL A 299 -25.93 -3.00 -11.09
N SER A 300 -26.86 -3.24 -10.14
CA SER A 300 -26.62 -2.93 -8.72
C SER A 300 -25.41 -3.68 -8.16
N ASN A 301 -25.21 -4.95 -8.53
CA ASN A 301 -24.06 -5.73 -8.07
C ASN A 301 -22.74 -5.21 -8.66
N ILE A 302 -22.72 -4.91 -9.97
CA ILE A 302 -21.55 -4.33 -10.64
C ILE A 302 -21.21 -2.98 -10.02
N GLN A 303 -22.20 -2.13 -9.78
CA GLN A 303 -21.98 -0.82 -9.16
C GLN A 303 -21.40 -0.95 -7.75
N LYS A 304 -21.92 -1.88 -6.94
CA LYS A 304 -21.40 -2.19 -5.61
C LYS A 304 -19.94 -2.66 -5.66
N GLN A 305 -19.62 -3.57 -6.58
CA GLN A 305 -18.25 -4.08 -6.74
C GLN A 305 -17.30 -3.01 -7.27
N SER A 306 -17.71 -2.21 -8.25
CA SER A 306 -16.91 -1.12 -8.83
C SER A 306 -16.58 -0.08 -7.77
N SER A 307 -17.58 0.37 -6.99
CA SER A 307 -17.37 1.32 -5.90
C SER A 307 -16.42 0.77 -4.84
N TRP A 308 -16.56 -0.50 -4.47
CA TRP A 308 -15.64 -1.14 -3.52
C TRP A 308 -14.21 -1.20 -4.04
N LEU A 309 -14.02 -1.59 -5.31
CA LEU A 309 -12.70 -1.64 -5.96
C LEU A 309 -12.08 -0.24 -6.06
N GLU A 310 -12.85 0.78 -6.38
CA GLU A 310 -12.38 2.16 -6.50
C GLU A 310 -11.90 2.69 -5.14
N VAL A 311 -12.66 2.47 -4.07
CA VAL A 311 -12.24 2.83 -2.70
C VAL A 311 -10.97 2.08 -2.30
N GLN A 312 -10.90 0.78 -2.60
CA GLN A 312 -9.71 -0.02 -2.28
C GLN A 312 -8.48 0.49 -3.05
N ASN A 313 -8.64 0.82 -4.33
CA ASN A 313 -7.57 1.32 -5.17
C ASN A 313 -7.03 2.64 -4.62
N VAL A 314 -7.91 3.62 -4.36
CA VAL A 314 -7.53 4.91 -3.74
C VAL A 314 -6.78 4.71 -2.43
N ARG A 315 -7.26 3.82 -1.55
CA ARG A 315 -6.59 3.52 -0.28
C ARG A 315 -5.19 2.94 -0.49
N LEU A 316 -5.07 1.92 -1.34
CA LEU A 316 -3.80 1.27 -1.62
C LEU A 316 -2.80 2.22 -2.29
N THR A 317 -3.26 3.07 -3.22
CA THR A 317 -2.43 4.11 -3.83
C THR A 317 -1.93 5.09 -2.78
N SER A 318 -2.80 5.57 -1.89
CA SER A 318 -2.40 6.49 -0.82
C SER A 318 -1.40 5.85 0.17
N GLU A 319 -1.61 4.59 0.55
CA GLU A 319 -0.67 3.83 1.39
C GLU A 319 0.68 3.64 0.70
N LEU A 320 0.69 3.36 -0.60
CA LEU A 320 1.91 3.23 -1.40
C LEU A 320 2.66 4.55 -1.50
N ASP A 321 1.97 5.66 -1.77
CA ASP A 321 2.56 7.00 -1.85
C ASP A 321 3.19 7.40 -0.51
N LYS A 322 2.51 7.12 0.59
CA LYS A 322 3.04 7.35 1.94
C LYS A 322 4.28 6.51 2.19
N CYS A 323 4.23 5.21 1.87
CA CYS A 323 5.37 4.30 2.01
C CYS A 323 6.58 4.78 1.21
N ASN A 324 6.38 5.19 -0.04
CA ASN A 324 7.45 5.74 -0.89
C ASN A 324 8.04 7.02 -0.30
N THR A 325 7.20 7.90 0.22
CA THR A 325 7.63 9.16 0.86
C THR A 325 8.45 8.88 2.12
N ASP A 326 7.98 7.97 2.97
CA ASP A 326 8.66 7.58 4.21
C ASP A 326 10.01 6.90 3.90
N LEU A 327 10.06 6.01 2.90
CA LEU A 327 11.29 5.37 2.43
C LEU A 327 12.31 6.41 1.93
N GLN A 328 11.87 7.38 1.12
CA GLN A 328 12.74 8.43 0.60
C GLN A 328 13.27 9.32 1.72
N LYS A 329 12.41 9.66 2.68
CA LYS A 329 12.80 10.43 3.87
C LYS A 329 13.83 9.67 4.68
N GLU A 330 13.58 8.41 5.02
CA GLU A 330 14.49 7.58 5.82
C GLU A 330 15.82 7.35 5.10
N SER A 331 15.81 7.12 3.79
CA SER A 331 17.03 7.01 2.98
C SER A 331 17.85 8.32 3.01
N SER A 332 17.18 9.48 2.92
CA SER A 332 17.86 10.78 2.96
C SER A 332 18.44 11.09 4.34
N GLU A 333 17.72 10.74 5.41
CA GLU A 333 18.17 10.89 6.78
C GLU A 333 19.32 9.93 7.10
N GLY A 334 19.25 8.69 6.62
CA GLY A 334 20.32 7.70 6.74
C GLY A 334 21.59 8.15 6.03
N SER A 335 21.46 8.65 4.79
CA SER A 335 22.60 9.19 4.02
C SER A 335 23.25 10.38 4.74
N LYS A 336 22.45 11.31 5.27
CA LYS A 336 22.96 12.44 6.07
C LYS A 336 23.71 11.97 7.32
N LYS A 337 23.13 11.04 8.09
CA LYS A 337 23.78 10.51 9.30
C LYS A 337 25.12 9.84 9.00
N ILE A 338 25.21 9.08 7.89
CA ILE A 338 26.46 8.46 7.46
C ILE A 338 27.48 9.53 7.06
N GLN A 339 27.07 10.54 6.28
CA GLN A 339 27.93 11.64 5.87
C GLN A 339 28.45 12.44 7.07
N ASP A 340 27.59 12.74 8.04
CA ASP A 340 27.95 13.44 9.27
C ASP A 340 28.94 12.62 10.10
N ALA A 341 28.69 11.32 10.27
CA ALA A 341 29.60 10.42 10.98
C ALA A 341 30.97 10.35 10.31
N GLN A 342 31.00 10.31 8.97
CA GLN A 342 32.23 10.29 8.20
C GLN A 342 33.01 11.61 8.33
N GLN A 343 32.33 12.76 8.23
CA GLN A 343 32.98 14.05 8.47
C GLN A 343 33.54 14.19 9.90
N ILE A 344 32.84 13.68 10.90
CA ILE A 344 33.33 13.67 12.29
C ILE A 344 34.58 12.80 12.41
N TYR A 345 34.57 11.63 11.77
CA TYR A 345 35.72 10.73 11.75
C TYR A 345 36.92 11.37 11.06
N ASP A 346 36.73 11.95 9.87
CA ASP A 346 37.78 12.61 9.10
C ASP A 346 38.40 13.78 9.88
N ARG A 347 37.58 14.60 10.55
CA ARG A 347 38.07 15.69 11.42
C ARG A 347 38.91 15.18 12.58
N ARG A 348 38.48 14.10 13.24
CA ARG A 348 39.26 13.50 14.33
C ARG A 348 40.57 12.92 13.82
N LEU A 349 40.57 12.29 12.65
CA LEU A 349 41.76 11.74 12.03
C LEU A 349 42.76 12.86 11.67
N GLU A 350 42.29 13.95 11.04
CA GLU A 350 43.14 15.12 10.77
C GLU A 350 43.75 15.71 12.03
N GLN A 351 42.98 15.79 13.13
CA GLN A 351 43.48 16.28 14.40
C GLN A 351 44.58 15.36 14.96
N LEU A 352 44.35 14.05 14.96
CA LEU A 352 45.35 13.07 15.41
C LEU A 352 46.62 13.11 14.56
N LEU A 353 46.50 13.28 13.25
CA LEU A 353 47.66 13.41 12.37
C LEU A 353 48.46 14.69 12.67
N LYS A 354 47.79 15.82 12.91
CA LYS A 354 48.47 17.08 13.32
C LYS A 354 49.20 16.92 14.65
N GLU A 355 48.55 16.32 15.64
CA GLU A 355 49.15 16.03 16.95
C GLU A 355 50.35 15.08 16.81
N GLN A 356 50.25 14.05 15.98
CA GLN A 356 51.35 13.12 15.70
C GLN A 356 52.55 13.83 15.07
N THR A 357 52.33 14.71 14.09
CA THR A 357 53.41 15.51 13.47
C THR A 357 54.07 16.41 14.50
N GLN A 358 53.30 17.13 15.32
CA GLN A 358 53.84 18.00 16.37
C GLN A 358 54.68 17.23 17.39
N LEU A 359 54.21 16.05 17.82
CA LEU A 359 54.96 15.20 18.74
C LEU A 359 56.27 14.68 18.12
N ARG A 360 56.26 14.38 16.81
CA ARG A 360 57.47 13.96 16.09
C ARG A 360 58.49 15.10 16.01
N ASP A 361 58.06 16.30 15.64
CA ASP A 361 58.92 17.48 15.57
C ASP A 361 59.51 17.83 16.95
N ALA A 362 58.69 17.73 18.01
CA ALA A 362 59.13 17.95 19.39
C ALA A 362 60.16 16.90 19.84
N LYS A 363 59.97 15.63 19.45
CA LYS A 363 60.92 14.56 19.72
C LYS A 363 62.25 14.82 19.01
N ASP A 364 62.23 15.15 17.72
CA ASP A 364 63.43 15.41 16.94
C ASP A 364 64.22 16.61 17.51
N LEU A 365 63.52 17.65 17.99
CA LEU A 365 64.15 18.78 18.69
C LEU A 365 64.79 18.35 20.02
N LEU A 366 64.12 17.50 20.79
CA LEU A 366 64.65 17.00 22.06
C LEU A 366 65.90 16.13 21.85
N ASP A 367 65.87 15.24 20.85
CA ASP A 367 67.00 14.39 20.47
C ASP A 367 68.20 15.25 20.02
N ALA A 368 67.96 16.33 19.25
CA ALA A 368 69.00 17.28 18.89
C ALA A 368 69.59 18.01 20.11
N GLN A 369 68.74 18.46 21.06
CA GLN A 369 69.20 19.08 22.30
C GLN A 369 70.01 18.14 23.17
N LEU A 370 69.60 16.87 23.27
CA LEU A 370 70.34 15.83 23.99
C LEU A 370 71.71 15.59 23.34
N SER A 371 71.77 15.46 22.02
CA SER A 371 73.03 15.31 21.28
C SER A 371 74.01 16.47 21.54
N VAL A 372 73.51 17.71 21.55
CA VAL A 372 74.34 18.89 21.88
C VAL A 372 74.82 18.84 23.34
N LYS A 373 73.95 18.48 24.29
CA LYS A 373 74.33 18.34 25.70
C LYS A 373 75.36 17.24 25.90
N ASP A 374 75.19 16.09 25.26
CA ASP A 374 76.15 14.99 25.31
C ASP A 374 77.50 15.41 24.76
N ALA A 375 77.54 16.10 23.62
CA ALA A 375 78.78 16.66 23.07
C ALA A 375 79.45 17.67 24.01
N THR A 376 78.66 18.47 24.73
CA THR A 376 79.15 19.44 25.72
C THR A 376 79.68 18.75 26.98
N ILE A 377 79.04 17.69 27.44
CA ILE A 377 79.51 16.89 28.58
C ILE A 377 80.84 16.21 28.24
N ILE A 378 80.96 15.64 27.03
CA ILE A 378 82.20 15.03 26.53
C ILE A 378 83.33 16.09 26.48
N SER A 379 83.05 17.31 26.00
CA SER A 379 84.06 18.38 25.95
C SER A 379 84.51 18.84 27.34
N MET A 380 83.59 18.95 28.31
CA MET A 380 83.92 19.29 29.70
C MET A 380 84.70 18.18 30.41
N GLN A 381 84.39 16.90 30.16
CA GLN A 381 85.17 15.77 30.65
C GLN A 381 86.61 15.79 30.09
N ASN A 382 86.76 16.10 28.81
CA ASN A 382 88.08 16.21 28.18
C ASN A 382 88.86 17.45 28.65
N GLY A 383 88.18 18.55 29.01
CA GLY A 383 88.79 19.76 29.56
C GLY A 383 89.30 19.63 31.00
N CYS A 384 88.73 18.73 31.82
CA CYS A 384 89.19 18.48 33.19
C CYS A 384 90.50 17.66 33.28
N MET A 385 91.03 17.16 32.16
CA MET A 385 92.27 16.38 32.10
C MET A 385 93.53 17.22 31.82
N GLN A 386 93.43 18.56 31.79
CA GLN A 386 94.59 19.44 31.60
C GLN A 386 94.72 20.48 32.73
N GLN A 387 95.35 20.08 33.84
CA GLN A 387 96.07 21.02 34.71
C GLN A 387 97.58 20.93 34.44
N PRO A 388 98.28 22.03 34.12
CA PRO A 388 99.72 22.03 33.92
C PRO A 388 100.47 22.11 35.26
N LYS A 389 101.47 21.23 35.41
CA LYS A 389 102.40 21.15 36.55
C LYS A 389 103.54 22.18 36.36
N PRO A 390 103.92 23.00 37.36
CA PRO A 390 104.94 24.05 37.17
C PRO A 390 106.37 23.53 37.24
N ALA A 391 107.26 24.18 36.47
CA ALA A 391 108.66 23.84 36.26
C ALA A 391 109.59 24.29 37.41
N GLY A 392 110.68 23.54 37.61
CA GLY A 392 111.80 23.99 38.44
C GLY A 392 112.98 23.01 38.51
N LEU A 393 114.13 23.47 37.98
CA LEU A 393 115.52 23.19 38.38
C LEU A 393 116.23 21.90 37.85
N GLN A 394 117.15 22.14 36.90
CA GLN A 394 118.40 21.41 36.60
C GLN A 394 119.44 21.63 37.75
N PRO A 395 120.62 20.95 37.87
CA PRO A 395 121.43 20.16 36.92
C PRO A 395 122.15 18.94 37.61
N PRO A 396 123.35 18.41 37.25
CA PRO A 396 124.22 18.50 36.06
C PRO A 396 124.69 17.14 35.49
N ALA A 397 125.50 17.24 34.44
CA ALA A 397 126.11 16.20 33.62
C ALA A 397 127.04 15.20 34.34
N THR A 398 127.08 13.97 33.83
CA THR A 398 128.28 13.13 33.68
C THR A 398 128.04 12.11 32.58
N GLY A 399 128.97 12.03 31.61
CA GLY A 399 128.91 11.05 30.54
C GLY A 399 129.62 9.74 30.87
N ARG A 400 129.32 8.69 30.11
CA ARG A 400 130.25 7.71 29.51
C ARG A 400 129.43 6.71 28.67
N GLY A 401 129.94 6.36 27.48
CA GLY A 401 129.38 5.31 26.61
C GLY A 401 129.51 3.91 27.20
N PRO A 402 129.30 2.80 26.45
CA PRO A 402 129.19 2.66 24.99
C PRO A 402 127.77 2.45 24.45
#